data_AF-F1A5L3-F1
#
_entry.id   AF-F1A5L3-F1
#
_cell.length_a   1.000
_cell.length_b   1.000
_cell.length_c   1.000
_cell.angle_alpha   90.00
_cell.angle_beta   90.00
_cell.angle_gamma   90.00
#
_symmetry.space_group_name_H-M   'P 1'
#
loop_
_entity.id
_entity.type
_entity.pdbx_description
1 polymer ?
#
loop_
_entity_poly.entity_id
_entity_poly.type
_entity_poly.pdbx_seq_one_letter_code
_entity_poly.pdbx_strand_id
1 'polypeptide(L)'
;MKNLYINNNNNYNNNNNNNNYNNNSNNNSNNINNNITNSNINKNNTDTNTNINKKTDPKEKVIEYDVNGNEICFLFRKFGKCRFGSKCKKSHNLNGPVGEHNSNNQQQVQKEINKNNTCYKIKEIFNSCEEECKKTIIPLERVMILNGMKINNKNKKLIFPPPPSNNNNSHNSNNNQNNKPIDKIEIKRIKKNHFNLYKVIKDNLSKFPFIYQKQIKTKQQLNSINFSRFRPFLFLLLKSVLKLDFQNKWLITVGNSLISLIKEQPIINKNKRIFNNPSKENNSNIPYPVILERKLVEWGVNEINSRKIMVLVWKNLLMSLGTKTKISPLIIKCEKEVRNNDTDSLDYANSCVANVNFTKFSNSNLILQKQKQQQQPVQPAQPQTNQSKENWKEIKRRELEEIQLSLFNQ
;
A
#
# COMPACT_ATOMS: atom_id res chain seq x y z
N MET A 1 44.61 -38.72 19.40
CA MET A 1 43.51 -37.75 19.53
C MET A 1 44.11 -36.38 19.86
N LYS A 2 44.33 -35.54 18.85
CA LYS A 2 44.97 -34.21 18.98
C LYS A 2 43.89 -33.13 19.18
N ASN A 3 43.93 -32.48 20.34
CA ASN A 3 43.13 -31.29 20.64
C ASN A 3 43.77 -30.06 19.99
N LEU A 4 42.99 -29.34 19.17
CA LEU A 4 43.34 -28.02 18.65
C LEU A 4 42.51 -26.97 19.38
N TYR A 5 43.16 -26.21 20.26
CA TYR A 5 42.67 -24.93 20.76
C TYR A 5 42.94 -23.87 19.69
N ILE A 6 41.89 -23.17 19.24
CA ILE A 6 42.02 -21.95 18.44
C ILE A 6 41.65 -20.78 19.35
N ASN A 7 42.66 -19.94 19.60
CA ASN A 7 42.60 -18.71 20.38
C ASN A 7 42.24 -17.56 19.43
N ASN A 8 41.13 -16.85 19.66
CA ASN A 8 40.69 -15.71 18.84
C ASN A 8 40.71 -14.43 19.69
N ASN A 9 41.81 -13.68 19.60
CA ASN A 9 41.90 -12.30 20.06
C ASN A 9 41.62 -11.37 18.87
N ASN A 10 40.48 -10.68 18.88
CA ASN A 10 40.22 -9.56 17.97
C ASN A 10 40.15 -8.25 18.77
N ASN A 11 41.23 -7.49 18.66
CA ASN A 11 41.37 -6.12 19.12
C ASN A 11 40.65 -5.20 18.10
N TYR A 12 39.59 -4.51 18.50
CA TYR A 12 38.94 -3.51 17.66
C TYR A 12 39.23 -2.10 18.19
N ASN A 13 40.06 -1.39 17.42
CA ASN A 13 40.29 0.05 17.52
C ASN A 13 39.01 0.81 17.16
N ASN A 14 38.61 1.72 18.04
CA ASN A 14 37.38 2.49 17.97
C ASN A 14 37.71 3.95 17.60
N ASN A 15 37.69 4.27 16.30
CA ASN A 15 37.81 5.65 15.82
C ASN A 15 36.42 6.27 15.67
N ASN A 16 36.09 7.18 16.59
CA ASN A 16 34.89 8.01 16.57
C ASN A 16 35.08 9.22 15.64
N ASN A 17 34.38 9.25 14.51
CA ASN A 17 34.16 10.49 13.74
C ASN A 17 32.70 10.93 13.88
N ASN A 18 32.51 12.02 14.63
CA ASN A 18 31.24 12.74 14.76
C ASN A 18 31.10 13.73 13.60
N ASN A 19 30.17 13.47 12.67
CA ASN A 19 29.69 14.49 11.73
C ASN A 19 28.25 14.88 12.08
N ASN A 20 28.12 16.16 12.43
CA ASN A 20 26.93 16.84 12.93
C ASN A 20 26.16 17.41 11.72
N TYR A 21 24.99 16.88 11.38
CA TYR A 21 24.11 17.46 10.35
C TYR A 21 22.97 18.23 11.03
N ASN A 22 23.02 19.56 10.91
CA ASN A 22 21.94 20.48 11.24
C ASN A 22 20.97 20.54 10.05
N ASN A 23 19.72 20.12 10.22
CA ASN A 23 18.62 20.43 9.30
C ASN A 23 17.64 21.36 10.02
N ASN A 24 17.64 22.62 9.57
CA ASN A 24 16.71 23.65 9.97
C ASN A 24 15.53 23.62 8.98
N SER A 25 14.31 23.35 9.46
CA SER A 25 13.11 23.40 8.62
C SER A 25 12.09 24.33 9.27
N ASN A 26 11.95 25.51 8.67
CA ASN A 26 10.94 26.50 8.99
C ASN A 26 9.58 26.05 8.44
N ASN A 27 8.63 25.81 9.32
CA ASN A 27 7.22 25.61 8.95
C ASN A 27 6.54 26.98 8.87
N ASN A 28 6.04 27.35 7.69
CA ASN A 28 5.11 28.45 7.50
C ASN A 28 3.76 27.87 7.07
N SER A 29 2.78 27.93 7.97
CA SER A 29 1.43 27.41 7.77
C SER A 29 0.54 28.51 7.19
N ASN A 30 0.09 28.35 5.94
CA ASN A 30 -0.99 29.16 5.37
C ASN A 30 -2.28 28.34 5.28
N ASN A 31 -3.30 28.85 5.97
CA ASN A 31 -4.71 28.43 5.94
C ASN A 31 -5.28 28.61 4.53
N ILE A 32 -5.96 27.58 4.00
CA ILE A 32 -6.84 27.70 2.83
C ILE A 32 -8.24 27.26 3.25
N ASN A 33 -9.16 28.22 3.21
CA ASN A 33 -10.59 28.07 3.47
C ASN A 33 -11.31 27.37 2.31
N ASN A 34 -12.26 26.52 2.69
CA ASN A 34 -13.19 25.80 1.83
C ASN A 34 -14.22 26.75 1.21
N ASN A 35 -14.52 26.58 -0.09
CA ASN A 35 -15.79 27.01 -0.68
C ASN A 35 -16.39 25.84 -1.47
N ILE A 36 -17.52 25.34 -0.95
CA ILE A 36 -18.35 24.28 -1.52
C ILE A 36 -19.37 24.96 -2.44
N THR A 37 -19.31 24.70 -3.74
CA THR A 37 -20.33 25.10 -4.71
C THR A 37 -21.43 24.06 -4.77
N ASN A 38 -22.64 24.44 -4.36
CA ASN A 38 -23.88 23.69 -4.51
C ASN A 38 -24.32 23.66 -5.99
N SER A 39 -24.54 22.46 -6.54
CA SER A 39 -25.17 22.25 -7.84
C SER A 39 -26.66 21.89 -7.67
N ASN A 40 -27.53 22.74 -8.23
CA ASN A 40 -28.98 22.60 -8.24
C ASN A 40 -29.45 21.35 -9.01
N ILE A 41 -30.38 20.63 -8.39
CA ILE A 41 -31.12 19.49 -8.97
C ILE A 41 -32.45 20.02 -9.51
N ASN A 42 -32.61 20.01 -10.84
CA ASN A 42 -33.91 20.22 -11.50
C ASN A 42 -34.73 18.94 -11.42
N LYS A 43 -35.87 18.99 -10.71
CA LYS A 43 -36.94 17.99 -10.73
C LYS A 43 -38.02 18.46 -11.71
N ASN A 44 -38.23 17.71 -12.79
CA ASN A 44 -39.44 17.82 -13.60
C ASN A 44 -40.38 16.68 -13.22
N ASN A 45 -41.51 17.06 -12.61
CA ASN A 45 -42.68 16.21 -12.39
C ASN A 45 -43.49 16.12 -13.68
N THR A 46 -43.92 14.92 -14.05
CA THR A 46 -45.05 14.72 -14.96
C THR A 46 -45.99 13.72 -14.33
N ASP A 47 -47.08 14.26 -13.78
CA ASP A 47 -48.24 13.51 -13.31
C ASP A 47 -49.07 13.06 -14.52
N THR A 48 -49.29 11.76 -14.66
CA THR A 48 -50.40 11.23 -15.47
C THR A 48 -51.19 10.25 -14.63
N ASN A 49 -52.30 10.78 -14.12
CA ASN A 49 -53.39 10.12 -13.45
C ASN A 49 -54.14 9.23 -14.47
N THR A 50 -54.23 7.92 -14.24
CA THR A 50 -55.21 7.08 -14.96
C THR A 50 -55.75 5.99 -14.04
N ASN A 51 -56.99 6.21 -13.64
CA ASN A 51 -57.85 5.31 -12.88
C ASN A 51 -58.37 4.21 -13.83
N ILE A 52 -57.97 2.95 -13.62
CA ILE A 52 -58.56 1.80 -14.31
C ILE A 52 -58.84 0.69 -13.29
N ASN A 53 -60.12 0.55 -12.95
CA ASN A 53 -60.68 -0.63 -12.30
C ASN A 53 -60.55 -1.85 -13.24
N LYS A 54 -59.61 -2.75 -12.94
CA LYS A 54 -59.48 -4.05 -13.63
C LYS A 54 -59.82 -5.19 -12.67
N LYS A 55 -60.88 -5.93 -13.01
CA LYS A 55 -61.15 -7.29 -12.53
C LYS A 55 -59.91 -8.13 -12.80
N THR A 56 -59.26 -8.60 -11.74
CA THR A 56 -58.04 -9.40 -11.83
C THR A 56 -58.38 -10.85 -12.12
N ASP A 57 -57.92 -11.33 -13.27
CA ASP A 57 -57.80 -12.75 -13.60
C ASP A 57 -57.05 -13.53 -12.49
N PRO A 58 -57.32 -14.84 -12.32
CA PRO A 58 -56.63 -15.65 -11.33
C PRO A 58 -55.13 -15.66 -11.63
N LYS A 59 -54.37 -14.86 -10.86
CA LYS A 59 -52.92 -14.78 -10.98
C LYS A 59 -52.32 -16.15 -10.77
N GLU A 60 -51.71 -16.66 -11.84
CA GLU A 60 -50.90 -17.87 -11.85
C GLU A 60 -49.88 -17.80 -10.72
N LYS A 61 -49.94 -18.77 -9.80
CA LYS A 61 -49.04 -18.81 -8.64
C LYS A 61 -47.66 -19.25 -9.11
N VAL A 62 -46.73 -18.31 -9.18
CA VAL A 62 -45.31 -18.60 -9.45
C VAL A 62 -44.78 -19.54 -8.36
N ILE A 63 -44.39 -20.76 -8.76
CA ILE A 63 -43.75 -21.76 -7.89
C ILE A 63 -42.24 -21.53 -7.96
N GLU A 64 -41.61 -21.30 -6.81
CA GLU A 64 -40.17 -21.10 -6.71
C GLU A 64 -39.46 -22.38 -6.25
N TYR A 65 -38.30 -22.66 -6.84
CA TYR A 65 -37.48 -23.85 -6.59
C TYR A 65 -36.13 -23.46 -5.98
N ASP A 66 -35.56 -24.34 -5.15
CA ASP A 66 -34.22 -24.18 -4.58
C ASP A 66 -33.09 -24.53 -5.58
N VAL A 67 -31.83 -24.41 -5.17
CA VAL A 67 -30.66 -24.77 -6.02
C VAL A 67 -30.63 -26.25 -6.45
N ASN A 68 -31.38 -27.11 -5.77
CA ASN A 68 -31.47 -28.54 -6.08
C ASN A 68 -32.75 -28.87 -6.88
N GLY A 69 -33.54 -27.86 -7.29
CA GLY A 69 -34.77 -28.05 -8.03
C GLY A 69 -35.97 -28.50 -7.19
N ASN A 70 -35.91 -28.41 -5.86
CA ASN A 70 -37.04 -28.74 -4.98
C ASN A 70 -37.90 -27.51 -4.69
N GLU A 71 -39.22 -27.67 -4.62
CA GLU A 71 -40.13 -26.57 -4.28
C GLU A 71 -39.81 -25.99 -2.90
N ILE A 72 -39.73 -24.67 -2.81
CA ILE A 72 -39.50 -23.97 -1.53
C ILE A 72 -40.76 -24.03 -0.68
N CYS A 73 -40.60 -24.31 0.62
CA CYS A 73 -41.72 -24.31 1.56
C CYS A 73 -42.27 -22.90 1.76
N PHE A 74 -43.48 -22.62 1.25
CA PHE A 74 -44.12 -21.30 1.36
C PHE A 74 -44.26 -20.83 2.82
N LEU A 75 -44.61 -21.74 3.73
CA LEU A 75 -44.71 -21.43 5.17
C LEU A 75 -43.34 -21.04 5.75
N PHE A 76 -42.29 -21.79 5.44
CA PHE A 76 -40.94 -21.48 5.91
C PHE A 76 -40.42 -20.17 5.32
N ARG A 77 -40.67 -19.92 4.03
CA ARG A 77 -40.28 -18.67 3.38
C ARG A 77 -40.98 -17.46 3.97
N LYS A 78 -42.31 -17.56 4.19
CA LYS A 78 -43.10 -16.42 4.67
C LYS A 78 -42.88 -16.13 6.15
N PHE A 79 -42.66 -17.16 6.97
CA PHE A 79 -42.65 -17.03 8.43
C PHE A 79 -41.34 -17.42 9.11
N GLY A 80 -40.34 -17.91 8.36
CA GLY A 80 -39.09 -18.47 8.90
C GLY A 80 -39.27 -19.78 9.68
N LYS A 81 -40.51 -20.29 9.80
CA LYS A 81 -40.87 -21.50 10.56
C LYS A 81 -41.89 -22.31 9.78
N CYS A 82 -41.73 -23.63 9.79
CA CYS A 82 -42.64 -24.56 9.17
C CYS A 82 -43.18 -25.50 10.24
N ARG A 83 -44.51 -25.65 10.32
CA ARG A 83 -45.17 -26.59 11.27
C ARG A 83 -44.74 -28.05 11.09
N PHE A 84 -44.24 -28.40 9.90
CA PHE A 84 -43.76 -29.76 9.60
C PHE A 84 -42.27 -29.96 9.95
N GLY A 85 -41.54 -28.90 10.32
CA GLY A 85 -40.13 -28.98 10.72
C GLY A 85 -39.26 -29.73 9.71
N SER A 86 -38.44 -30.67 10.20
CA SER A 86 -37.59 -31.55 9.39
C SER A 86 -38.37 -32.60 8.57
N LYS A 87 -39.66 -32.82 8.86
CA LYS A 87 -40.53 -33.70 8.08
C LYS A 87 -41.21 -33.00 6.90
N CYS A 88 -40.89 -31.72 6.65
CA CYS A 88 -41.44 -31.00 5.51
C CYS A 88 -40.90 -31.59 4.21
N LYS A 89 -41.80 -31.93 3.27
CA LYS A 89 -41.41 -32.40 1.92
C LYS A 89 -40.85 -31.28 1.02
N LYS A 90 -41.00 -30.02 1.41
CA LYS A 90 -40.54 -28.84 0.67
C LYS A 90 -39.25 -28.30 1.27
N SER A 91 -38.42 -27.66 0.46
CA SER A 91 -37.09 -27.19 0.87
C SER A 91 -37.17 -26.01 1.84
N HIS A 92 -36.31 -26.03 2.87
CA HIS A 92 -36.08 -24.93 3.81
C HIS A 92 -34.74 -24.20 3.53
N ASN A 93 -34.01 -24.62 2.50
CA ASN A 93 -32.75 -23.99 2.11
C ASN A 93 -33.05 -22.78 1.25
N LEU A 94 -33.36 -21.65 1.88
CA LEU A 94 -33.36 -20.36 1.19
C LEU A 94 -31.91 -20.01 0.87
N ASN A 95 -31.60 -19.62 -0.37
CA ASN A 95 -30.26 -19.27 -0.85
C ASN A 95 -29.65 -18.00 -0.20
N GLY A 96 -30.04 -17.68 1.04
CA GLY A 96 -29.42 -16.68 1.88
C GLY A 96 -28.36 -17.31 2.81
N PRO A 97 -27.37 -16.54 3.27
CA PRO A 97 -26.40 -17.03 4.23
C PRO A 97 -27.15 -17.52 5.47
N VAL A 98 -26.94 -18.81 5.78
CA VAL A 98 -27.63 -19.58 6.82
C VAL A 98 -27.58 -18.83 8.15
N GLY A 99 -28.71 -18.23 8.53
CA GLY A 99 -28.92 -17.58 9.82
C GLY A 99 -29.05 -18.61 10.94
N GLU A 100 -28.16 -18.48 11.90
CA GLU A 100 -27.92 -19.26 13.10
C GLU A 100 -29.18 -19.56 13.93
N HIS A 101 -29.46 -20.84 14.18
CA HIS A 101 -30.03 -21.27 15.45
C HIS A 101 -29.41 -22.62 15.88
N ASN A 102 -28.74 -22.59 17.05
CA ASN A 102 -28.15 -23.69 17.82
C ASN A 102 -26.81 -24.30 17.37
N SER A 103 -25.70 -23.55 17.57
CA SER A 103 -24.34 -24.12 17.61
C SER A 103 -23.39 -23.39 18.57
N ASN A 104 -23.52 -23.57 19.89
CA ASN A 104 -22.52 -23.06 20.86
C ASN A 104 -21.14 -23.74 20.78
N ASN A 105 -20.91 -24.70 19.86
CA ASN A 105 -19.64 -25.41 19.69
C ASN A 105 -19.00 -25.31 18.28
N GLN A 106 -19.55 -24.53 17.34
CA GLN A 106 -18.96 -24.41 15.99
C GLN A 106 -18.19 -23.11 15.72
N GLN A 107 -18.25 -22.11 16.61
CA GLN A 107 -17.52 -20.84 16.40
C GLN A 107 -16.00 -20.95 16.60
N GLN A 108 -15.48 -22.01 17.23
CA GLN A 108 -14.03 -22.23 17.31
C GLN A 108 -13.45 -22.89 16.04
N VAL A 109 -14.23 -23.68 15.30
CA VAL A 109 -13.74 -24.38 14.10
C VAL A 109 -13.70 -23.47 12.86
N GLN A 110 -14.65 -22.53 12.72
CA GLN A 110 -14.63 -21.60 11.57
C GLN A 110 -13.50 -20.54 11.67
N LYS A 111 -13.01 -20.21 12.88
CA LYS A 111 -11.86 -19.28 13.04
C LYS A 111 -10.51 -19.87 12.64
N GLU A 112 -10.36 -21.19 12.58
CA GLU A 112 -9.10 -21.83 12.14
C GLU A 112 -9.01 -22.01 10.62
N ILE A 113 -10.14 -22.13 9.92
CA ILE A 113 -10.16 -22.40 8.48
C ILE A 113 -9.63 -21.21 7.65
N ASN A 114 -9.79 -19.97 8.12
CA ASN A 114 -9.42 -18.77 7.34
C ASN A 114 -7.96 -18.29 7.48
N LYS A 115 -7.16 -18.85 8.40
CA LYS A 115 -5.73 -18.46 8.52
C LYS A 115 -4.88 -18.87 7.32
N ASN A 116 -5.43 -19.66 6.39
CA ASN A 116 -4.70 -20.17 5.23
C ASN A 116 -4.82 -19.34 3.95
N ASN A 117 -5.67 -18.31 3.95
CA ASN A 117 -5.83 -17.41 2.82
C ASN A 117 -4.52 -16.65 2.52
N THR A 118 -4.15 -16.59 1.25
CA THR A 118 -2.89 -15.97 0.80
C THR A 118 -2.91 -14.46 0.94
N CYS A 119 -4.03 -13.81 0.60
CA CYS A 119 -4.22 -12.38 0.74
C CYS A 119 -4.13 -11.96 2.22
N TYR A 120 -4.72 -12.75 3.12
CA TYR A 120 -4.57 -12.55 4.56
C TYR A 120 -3.11 -12.66 5.00
N LYS A 121 -2.41 -13.74 4.60
CA LYS A 121 -0.97 -13.93 4.91
C LYS A 121 -0.10 -12.79 4.38
N ILE A 122 -0.41 -12.25 3.19
CA ILE A 122 0.32 -11.10 2.64
C ILE A 122 0.14 -9.85 3.52
N LYS A 123 -1.09 -9.56 3.96
CA LYS A 123 -1.33 -8.44 4.90
C LYS A 123 -0.65 -8.70 6.23
N GLU A 124 -0.71 -9.94 6.70
CA GLU A 124 -0.09 -10.35 7.95
C GLU A 124 1.42 -10.15 7.94
N ILE A 125 2.14 -10.34 6.82
CA ILE A 125 3.59 -10.03 6.74
C ILE A 125 3.92 -8.57 7.13
N PHE A 126 3.00 -7.64 6.87
CA PHE A 126 3.19 -6.23 7.23
C PHE A 126 2.68 -5.93 8.64
N ASN A 127 1.58 -6.57 9.06
CA ASN A 127 0.97 -6.37 10.37
C ASN A 127 1.70 -7.11 11.50
N SER A 128 2.20 -8.33 11.25
CA SER A 128 2.86 -9.20 12.22
C SER A 128 4.12 -8.55 12.76
N CYS A 129 4.87 -7.85 11.92
CA CYS A 129 6.02 -7.09 12.39
C CYS A 129 5.59 -5.89 13.22
N GLU A 130 4.47 -5.22 12.92
CA GLU A 130 4.00 -4.11 13.76
C GLU A 130 3.53 -4.65 15.13
N GLU A 131 2.81 -5.76 15.16
CA GLU A 131 2.31 -6.44 16.36
C GLU A 131 3.41 -7.11 17.19
N GLU A 132 4.32 -7.87 16.58
CA GLU A 132 5.45 -8.50 17.26
C GLU A 132 6.45 -7.47 17.71
N CYS A 133 6.73 -6.42 16.92
CA CYS A 133 7.46 -5.27 17.44
C CYS A 133 6.70 -4.67 18.61
N LYS A 134 5.37 -4.48 18.58
CA LYS A 134 4.60 -3.98 19.74
C LYS A 134 4.55 -4.92 20.95
N LYS A 135 4.74 -6.24 20.77
CA LYS A 135 4.66 -7.27 21.83
C LYS A 135 6.01 -7.60 22.46
N THR A 136 7.07 -7.72 21.66
CA THR A 136 8.44 -7.97 22.13
C THR A 136 9.17 -6.69 22.49
N ILE A 137 8.77 -5.58 21.87
CA ILE A 137 9.16 -4.23 22.23
C ILE A 137 7.87 -3.66 22.81
N ILE A 138 7.71 -3.55 24.13
CA ILE A 138 6.92 -2.41 24.59
C ILE A 138 7.73 -1.24 24.04
N PRO A 139 7.26 -0.50 23.01
CA PRO A 139 8.05 0.57 22.45
C PRO A 139 8.50 1.39 23.65
N LEU A 140 9.80 1.68 23.79
CA LEU A 140 10.24 2.57 24.87
C LEU A 140 9.37 3.82 24.81
N GLU A 141 8.93 4.22 23.61
CA GLU A 141 7.90 5.21 23.31
C GLU A 141 6.56 4.95 24.00
N ARG A 142 6.04 3.73 24.08
CA ARG A 142 4.78 3.41 24.78
C ARG A 142 4.96 3.43 26.29
N VAL A 143 6.06 2.89 26.83
CA VAL A 143 6.39 3.07 28.26
C VAL A 143 6.57 4.55 28.57
N MET A 144 7.23 5.28 27.68
CA MET A 144 7.41 6.73 27.77
C MET A 144 6.08 7.46 27.74
N ILE A 145 5.22 7.22 26.76
CA ILE A 145 3.89 7.85 26.64
C ILE A 145 3.03 7.52 27.86
N LEU A 146 2.99 6.26 28.30
CA LEU A 146 2.22 5.85 29.49
C LEU A 146 2.69 6.54 30.77
N ASN A 147 3.99 6.83 30.88
CA ASN A 147 4.58 7.54 32.01
C ASN A 147 4.79 9.05 31.73
N GLY A 148 4.17 9.57 30.65
CA GLY A 148 4.30 10.96 30.21
C GLY A 148 5.72 11.42 29.86
N MET A 149 6.68 10.50 29.76
CA MET A 149 8.08 10.78 29.43
C MET A 149 8.18 11.25 27.98
N LYS A 150 8.94 12.33 27.74
CA LYS A 150 9.23 12.85 26.39
C LYS A 150 10.74 12.88 26.19
N ILE A 151 11.23 12.51 25.01
CA ILE A 151 12.63 12.82 24.64
C ILE A 151 12.67 14.29 24.25
N ASN A 152 13.54 15.06 24.89
CA ASN A 152 13.84 16.41 24.46
C ASN A 152 14.65 16.34 23.16
N ASN A 153 14.10 16.90 22.09
CA ASN A 153 14.68 16.82 20.76
C ASN A 153 16.07 17.49 20.66
N LYS A 154 16.35 18.50 21.48
CA LYS A 154 17.59 19.29 21.43
C LYS A 154 18.79 18.54 22.03
N ASN A 155 18.60 17.83 23.14
CA ASN A 155 19.69 17.19 23.88
C ASN A 155 19.53 15.67 24.02
N LYS A 156 18.48 15.11 23.39
CA LYS A 156 18.12 13.67 23.43
C LYS A 156 17.98 13.11 24.84
N LYS A 157 17.79 13.97 25.86
CA LYS A 157 17.54 13.56 27.25
C LYS A 157 16.05 13.22 27.42
N LEU A 158 15.76 12.20 28.22
CA LEU A 158 14.41 11.90 28.65
C LEU A 158 13.98 12.97 29.67
N ILE A 159 12.89 13.67 29.40
CA ILE A 159 12.19 14.56 30.33
C ILE A 159 11.02 13.78 30.91
N PHE A 160 10.94 13.76 32.24
CA PHE A 160 9.75 13.30 32.95
C PHE A 160 8.79 14.48 33.06
N PRO A 161 7.47 14.25 32.96
CA PRO A 161 6.52 15.30 33.28
C PRO A 161 6.81 15.75 34.72
N PRO A 162 6.82 17.06 35.01
CA PRO A 162 6.96 17.52 36.38
C PRO A 162 5.86 16.84 37.22
N PRO A 163 6.17 16.40 38.46
CA PRO A 163 5.13 15.88 39.34
C PRO A 163 4.00 16.92 39.40
N PRO A 164 2.73 16.50 39.39
CA PRO A 164 1.61 17.43 39.44
C PRO A 164 1.84 18.31 40.66
N SER A 165 2.06 19.61 40.42
CA SER A 165 2.24 20.58 41.48
C SER A 165 0.96 20.55 42.31
N ASN A 166 1.09 20.13 43.58
CA ASN A 166 0.01 20.14 44.57
C ASN A 166 -0.52 21.57 44.72
N ASN A 167 -1.48 21.95 43.87
CA ASN A 167 -2.33 23.09 44.12
C ASN A 167 -3.57 22.55 44.80
N ASN A 168 -3.59 22.75 46.11
CA ASN A 168 -4.66 22.36 47.02
C ASN A 168 -6.01 22.91 46.51
N ASN A 169 -6.92 22.01 46.14
CA ASN A 169 -8.36 22.03 46.46
C ASN A 169 -9.14 21.15 45.48
N SER A 170 -9.44 19.92 45.89
CA SER A 170 -10.82 19.44 46.06
C SER A 170 -10.86 17.92 46.12
N HIS A 171 -11.66 17.44 47.07
CA HIS A 171 -11.94 16.06 47.38
C HIS A 171 -12.52 15.31 46.17
N ASN A 172 -11.73 14.42 45.56
CA ASN A 172 -12.26 13.20 44.94
C ASN A 172 -11.12 12.17 44.77
N SER A 173 -10.80 11.50 45.86
CA SER A 173 -9.83 10.41 45.92
C SER A 173 -10.57 9.08 45.77
N ASN A 174 -10.30 8.34 44.69
CA ASN A 174 -10.18 6.88 44.67
C ASN A 174 -9.98 6.41 43.22
N ASN A 175 -8.73 6.40 42.73
CA ASN A 175 -8.23 5.52 41.65
C ASN A 175 -6.76 5.77 41.21
N ASN A 176 -5.96 6.54 41.96
CA ASN A 176 -4.64 6.99 41.49
C ASN A 176 -3.44 6.13 41.94
N GLN A 177 -3.58 4.81 42.01
CA GLN A 177 -2.55 3.92 42.62
C GLN A 177 -1.38 3.46 41.72
N ASN A 178 -1.32 3.80 40.42
CA ASN A 178 -0.36 3.13 39.52
C ASN A 178 0.84 3.96 39.02
N ASN A 179 1.11 5.14 39.57
CA ASN A 179 2.25 5.96 39.13
C ASN A 179 3.48 5.84 40.05
N LYS A 180 4.00 4.62 40.25
CA LYS A 180 5.32 4.47 40.89
C LYS A 180 6.41 4.97 39.91
N PRO A 181 7.33 5.84 40.35
CA PRO A 181 8.43 6.29 39.49
C PRO A 181 9.30 5.09 39.08
N ILE A 182 9.53 4.93 37.78
CA ILE A 182 10.37 3.86 37.25
C ILE A 182 11.80 4.00 37.80
N ASP A 183 12.38 2.91 38.25
CA ASP A 183 13.76 2.89 38.75
C ASP A 183 14.74 3.36 37.65
N LYS A 184 15.71 4.20 38.03
CA LYS A 184 16.78 4.66 37.14
C LYS A 184 17.54 3.48 36.51
N ILE A 185 17.67 2.38 37.24
CA ILE A 185 18.30 1.15 36.75
C ILE A 185 17.48 0.55 35.60
N GLU A 186 16.16 0.50 35.75
CA GLU A 186 15.24 -0.01 34.72
C GLU A 186 15.27 0.89 33.46
N ILE A 187 15.23 2.21 33.62
CA ILE A 187 15.36 3.15 32.49
C ILE A 187 16.68 2.95 31.73
N LYS A 188 17.81 2.77 32.43
CA LYS A 188 19.10 2.47 31.81
C LYS A 188 19.07 1.16 31.03
N ARG A 189 18.44 0.11 31.60
CA ARG A 189 18.26 -1.18 30.94
C ARG A 189 17.43 -1.05 29.66
N ILE A 190 16.31 -0.31 29.70
CA ILE A 190 15.46 -0.09 28.52
C ILE A 190 16.21 0.69 27.44
N LYS A 191 16.92 1.77 27.79
CA LYS A 191 17.74 2.53 26.82
C LYS A 191 18.81 1.68 26.16
N LYS A 192 19.54 0.86 26.94
CA LYS A 192 20.55 -0.07 26.41
C LYS A 192 19.92 -1.08 25.45
N ASN A 193 18.77 -1.64 25.81
CA ASN A 193 18.05 -2.57 24.95
C ASN A 193 17.59 -1.91 23.64
N HIS A 194 16.98 -0.72 23.73
CA HIS A 194 16.56 0.05 22.55
C HIS A 194 17.75 0.36 21.63
N PHE A 195 18.87 0.81 22.17
CA PHE A 195 20.08 1.09 21.37
C PHE A 195 20.64 -0.18 20.71
N ASN A 196 20.65 -1.31 21.42
CA ASN A 196 21.06 -2.59 20.86
C ASN A 196 20.14 -3.02 19.71
N LEU A 197 18.82 -2.92 19.88
CA LEU A 197 17.85 -3.23 18.83
C LEU A 197 18.00 -2.32 17.63
N TYR A 198 18.13 -1.01 17.85
CA TYR A 198 18.39 -0.04 16.78
C TYR A 198 19.68 -0.39 16.02
N LYS A 199 20.75 -0.76 16.71
CA LYS A 199 22.01 -1.19 16.10
C LYS A 199 21.81 -2.46 15.26
N VAL A 200 21.12 -3.48 15.80
CA VAL A 200 20.81 -4.72 15.07
C VAL A 200 19.96 -4.43 13.83
N ILE A 201 18.94 -3.58 13.93
CA ILE A 201 18.10 -3.19 12.79
C ILE A 201 18.95 -2.45 11.76
N LYS A 202 19.78 -1.49 12.17
CA LYS A 202 20.66 -0.73 11.28
C LYS A 202 21.69 -1.63 10.60
N ASP A 203 22.26 -2.59 11.31
CA ASP A 203 23.23 -3.57 10.79
C ASP A 203 22.56 -4.56 9.82
N ASN A 204 21.30 -4.93 10.06
CA ASN A 204 20.51 -5.72 9.12
C ASN A 204 20.07 -4.89 7.91
N LEU A 205 19.78 -3.60 8.10
CA LEU A 205 19.40 -2.68 7.04
C LEU A 205 20.59 -2.28 6.15
N SER A 206 21.82 -2.30 6.67
CA SER A 206 23.01 -2.03 5.86
C SER A 206 23.34 -3.15 4.87
N LYS A 207 22.92 -4.40 5.16
CA LYS A 207 23.10 -5.55 4.29
C LYS A 207 21.94 -5.69 3.32
N PHE A 208 22.24 -5.84 2.03
CA PHE A 208 21.20 -6.07 1.03
C PHE A 208 20.62 -7.49 1.13
N PRO A 209 19.29 -7.66 0.96
CA PRO A 209 18.70 -8.99 0.83
C PRO A 209 19.36 -9.80 -0.29
N PHE A 210 19.62 -11.09 -0.05
CA PHE A 210 20.25 -11.98 -1.05
C PHE A 210 19.53 -11.97 -2.40
N ILE A 211 18.20 -11.81 -2.37
CA ILE A 211 17.38 -11.83 -3.57
C ILE A 211 17.69 -10.69 -4.53
N TYR A 212 18.25 -9.58 -4.04
CA TYR A 212 18.68 -8.45 -4.88
C TYR A 212 19.90 -8.79 -5.74
N GLN A 213 20.66 -9.84 -5.39
CA GLN A 213 21.76 -10.32 -6.21
C GLN A 213 21.27 -11.00 -7.50
N LYS A 214 20.02 -11.49 -7.53
CA LYS A 214 19.41 -12.03 -8.73
C LYS A 214 18.94 -10.89 -9.63
N GLN A 215 19.56 -10.77 -10.81
CA GLN A 215 19.25 -9.73 -11.77
C GLN A 215 18.35 -10.25 -12.90
N ILE A 216 17.45 -9.38 -13.36
CA ILE A 216 16.71 -9.57 -14.61
C ILE A 216 17.66 -9.15 -15.74
N LYS A 217 18.12 -10.11 -16.55
CA LYS A 217 19.27 -9.90 -17.45
C LYS A 217 18.93 -9.01 -18.64
N THR A 218 17.69 -9.10 -19.15
CA THR A 218 17.29 -8.39 -20.37
C THR A 218 15.97 -7.65 -20.22
N LYS A 219 15.82 -6.53 -20.94
CA LYS A 219 14.54 -5.80 -21.03
C LYS A 219 13.44 -6.66 -21.66
N GLN A 220 13.79 -7.59 -22.55
CA GLN A 220 12.83 -8.55 -23.11
C GLN A 220 12.25 -9.48 -22.04
N GLN A 221 13.07 -10.00 -21.12
CA GLN A 221 12.58 -10.79 -19.99
C GLN A 221 11.58 -9.98 -19.16
N LEU A 222 11.94 -8.76 -18.80
CA LEU A 222 11.07 -7.87 -18.04
C LEU A 222 9.77 -7.56 -18.78
N ASN A 223 9.84 -7.22 -20.07
CA ASN A 223 8.67 -6.94 -20.92
C ASN A 223 7.74 -8.15 -21.09
N SER A 224 8.27 -9.38 -20.94
CA SER A 224 7.46 -10.60 -21.00
C SER A 224 6.55 -10.76 -19.78
N ILE A 225 6.82 -10.07 -18.66
CA ILE A 225 6.00 -10.14 -17.45
C ILE A 225 4.66 -9.44 -17.67
N ASN A 226 3.56 -10.09 -17.28
CA ASN A 226 2.24 -9.49 -17.36
C ASN A 226 2.00 -8.48 -16.22
N PHE A 227 2.44 -7.24 -16.43
CA PHE A 227 2.27 -6.16 -15.45
C PHE A 227 0.81 -5.77 -15.19
N SER A 228 -0.11 -6.08 -16.12
CA SER A 228 -1.55 -5.84 -15.89
C SER A 228 -2.07 -6.68 -14.73
N ARG A 229 -1.67 -7.95 -14.65
CA ARG A 229 -2.02 -8.87 -13.56
C ARG A 229 -1.13 -8.70 -12.32
N PHE A 230 0.08 -8.18 -12.49
CA PHE A 230 0.97 -7.85 -11.36
C PHE A 230 0.49 -6.62 -10.56
N ARG A 231 -0.14 -5.65 -11.22
CA ARG A 231 -0.50 -4.37 -10.60
C ARG A 231 -1.46 -4.49 -9.40
N PRO A 232 -2.56 -5.26 -9.43
CA PRO A 232 -3.42 -5.48 -8.26
C PRO A 232 -2.65 -6.02 -7.04
N PHE A 233 -1.67 -6.90 -7.28
CA PHE A 233 -0.80 -7.41 -6.24
C PHE A 233 0.09 -6.31 -5.64
N LEU A 234 0.67 -5.45 -6.48
CA LEU A 234 1.46 -4.33 -5.99
C LEU A 234 0.62 -3.34 -5.16
N PHE A 235 -0.58 -3.00 -5.61
CA PHE A 235 -1.50 -2.12 -4.87
C PHE A 235 -1.87 -2.71 -3.51
N LEU A 236 -2.06 -4.03 -3.43
CA LEU A 236 -2.29 -4.72 -2.16
C LEU A 236 -1.11 -4.54 -1.19
N LEU A 237 0.14 -4.67 -1.67
CA LEU A 237 1.35 -4.46 -0.86
C LEU A 237 1.52 -2.99 -0.42
N LEU A 238 1.18 -2.04 -1.29
CA LEU A 238 1.31 -0.63 -0.97
C LEU A 238 0.22 -0.17 0.00
N LYS A 239 -1.00 -0.68 -0.11
CA LYS A 239 -2.11 -0.40 0.81
C LYS A 239 -1.73 -0.69 2.27
N SER A 240 -1.15 -1.87 2.54
CA SER A 240 -0.82 -2.28 3.91
C SER A 240 0.22 -1.38 4.56
N VAL A 241 1.15 -0.84 3.77
CA VAL A 241 2.25 -0.02 4.26
C VAL A 241 1.88 1.46 4.35
N LEU A 242 1.14 1.97 3.36
CA LEU A 242 0.74 3.37 3.29
C LEU A 242 -0.52 3.66 4.10
N LYS A 243 -1.27 2.63 4.50
CA LYS A 243 -2.55 2.74 5.22
C LYS A 243 -3.58 3.59 4.45
N LEU A 244 -3.65 3.38 3.13
CA LEU A 244 -4.54 4.09 2.22
C LEU A 244 -5.52 3.15 1.53
N ASP A 245 -6.73 3.66 1.25
CA ASP A 245 -7.75 2.91 0.52
C ASP A 245 -7.45 2.77 -0.97
N PHE A 246 -8.01 1.75 -1.60
CA PHE A 246 -7.84 1.49 -3.04
C PHE A 246 -8.40 2.58 -3.96
N GLN A 247 -9.31 3.39 -3.44
CA GLN A 247 -9.86 4.55 -4.15
C GLN A 247 -8.95 5.77 -4.07
N ASN A 248 -7.94 5.76 -3.19
CA ASN A 248 -7.04 6.88 -3.01
C ASN A 248 -6.17 7.06 -4.26
N LYS A 249 -6.26 8.24 -4.88
CA LYS A 249 -5.49 8.59 -6.09
C LYS A 249 -3.98 8.47 -5.87
N TRP A 250 -3.48 8.81 -4.68
CA TRP A 250 -2.05 8.76 -4.38
C TRP A 250 -1.53 7.32 -4.36
N LEU A 251 -2.29 6.36 -3.80
CA LEU A 251 -1.93 4.93 -3.86
C LEU A 251 -1.78 4.44 -5.31
N ILE A 252 -2.75 4.81 -6.16
CA ILE A 252 -2.74 4.47 -7.59
C ILE A 252 -1.53 5.11 -8.28
N THR A 253 -1.26 6.39 -8.02
CA THR A 253 -0.11 7.12 -8.58
C THR A 253 1.21 6.48 -8.17
N VAL A 254 1.43 6.25 -6.87
CA VAL A 254 2.66 5.63 -6.35
C VAL A 254 2.87 4.24 -6.95
N GLY A 255 1.83 3.40 -7.00
CA GLY A 255 1.96 2.06 -7.57
C GLY A 255 2.23 2.07 -9.08
N ASN A 256 1.66 3.01 -9.84
CA ASN A 256 1.94 3.16 -11.26
C ASN A 256 3.32 3.72 -11.55
N SER A 257 3.77 4.71 -10.77
CA SER A 257 5.14 5.23 -10.83
C SER A 257 6.13 4.12 -10.56
N LEU A 258 5.89 3.30 -9.53
CA LEU A 258 6.77 2.17 -9.22
C LEU A 258 6.79 1.12 -10.33
N ILE A 259 5.65 0.78 -10.96
CA ILE A 259 5.63 -0.11 -12.12
C ILE A 259 6.41 0.48 -13.29
N SER A 260 6.29 1.79 -13.53
CA SER A 260 6.98 2.48 -14.61
C SER A 260 8.49 2.45 -14.38
N LEU A 261 8.95 2.78 -13.16
CA LEU A 261 10.35 2.62 -12.76
C LEU A 261 10.82 1.17 -12.92
N ILE A 262 10.04 0.19 -12.49
CA ILE A 262 10.37 -1.22 -12.68
C ILE A 262 10.48 -1.56 -14.17
N LYS A 263 9.63 -1.04 -15.06
CA LYS A 263 9.72 -1.29 -16.51
C LYS A 263 10.89 -0.58 -17.18
N GLU A 264 11.22 0.59 -16.68
CA GLU A 264 12.30 1.46 -17.17
C GLU A 264 13.66 1.08 -16.63
N GLN A 265 13.81 -0.07 -15.95
CA GLN A 265 15.10 -0.50 -15.43
C GLN A 265 16.18 -0.22 -16.48
N PRO A 266 17.20 0.57 -16.13
CA PRO A 266 18.31 0.77 -17.01
C PRO A 266 18.82 -0.64 -17.24
N ILE A 267 18.66 -1.12 -18.48
CA ILE A 267 19.41 -2.27 -18.94
C ILE A 267 20.83 -1.89 -18.54
N ILE A 268 21.44 -2.69 -17.66
CA ILE A 268 22.83 -2.51 -17.27
C ILE A 268 23.61 -2.78 -18.56
N ASN A 269 23.62 -1.79 -19.43
CA ASN A 269 24.48 -1.70 -20.58
C ASN A 269 25.81 -1.51 -19.89
N LYS A 270 26.58 -2.61 -19.83
CA LYS A 270 27.93 -2.65 -19.26
C LYS A 270 28.81 -1.49 -19.77
N ASN A 271 28.40 -0.84 -20.85
CA ASN A 271 29.13 0.21 -21.55
C ASN A 271 28.58 1.65 -21.36
N LYS A 272 27.48 1.91 -20.62
CA LYS A 272 26.94 3.29 -20.45
C LYS A 272 26.84 3.74 -18.99
N ARG A 273 27.94 4.29 -18.47
CA ARG A 273 28.00 5.12 -17.26
C ARG A 273 27.34 6.49 -17.48
N ILE A 274 26.01 6.57 -17.68
CA ILE A 274 25.35 7.85 -18.04
C ILE A 274 24.54 8.49 -16.90
N PHE A 275 24.38 7.86 -15.74
CA PHE A 275 23.96 8.61 -14.54
C PHE A 275 25.18 9.28 -13.90
N ASN A 276 25.73 10.26 -14.62
CA ASN A 276 26.66 11.23 -14.10
C ASN A 276 25.86 12.26 -13.30
N ASN A 277 25.63 11.96 -12.02
CA ASN A 277 25.55 13.04 -11.03
C ASN A 277 26.48 12.71 -9.85
N PRO A 278 27.27 13.70 -9.40
CA PRO A 278 28.63 13.47 -8.96
C PRO A 278 28.80 14.00 -7.53
N SER A 279 28.72 13.12 -6.55
CA SER A 279 29.37 13.38 -5.26
C SER A 279 30.01 12.09 -4.78
N LYS A 280 31.08 11.77 -5.51
CA LYS A 280 32.26 10.95 -5.16
C LYS A 280 32.15 10.17 -3.86
N GLU A 281 31.53 8.99 -3.92
CA GLU A 281 31.93 7.83 -3.14
C GLU A 281 31.55 6.58 -3.95
N ASN A 282 32.55 5.77 -4.29
CA ASN A 282 32.66 4.41 -4.86
C ASN A 282 31.40 3.50 -5.01
N ASN A 283 30.25 4.03 -5.43
CA ASN A 283 28.96 3.33 -5.53
C ASN A 283 28.81 2.51 -6.83
N SER A 284 29.85 1.78 -7.25
CA SER A 284 29.91 1.16 -8.59
C SER A 284 29.04 -0.08 -8.78
N ASN A 285 28.28 -0.56 -7.78
CA ASN A 285 27.43 -1.73 -7.95
C ASN A 285 26.23 -1.79 -7.00
N ILE A 286 25.46 -0.70 -6.89
CA ILE A 286 24.21 -0.72 -6.13
C ILE A 286 23.17 -1.53 -6.93
N PRO A 287 22.60 -2.62 -6.38
CA PRO A 287 21.54 -3.37 -7.06
C PRO A 287 20.31 -2.49 -7.32
N TYR A 288 19.71 -2.60 -8.50
CA TYR A 288 18.55 -1.78 -8.85
C TYR A 288 17.37 -1.82 -7.86
N PRO A 289 17.03 -2.95 -7.21
CA PRO A 289 15.99 -2.98 -6.17
C PRO A 289 16.26 -2.02 -5.00
N VAL A 290 17.53 -1.74 -4.69
CA VAL A 290 17.92 -0.78 -3.64
C VAL A 290 17.60 0.65 -4.06
N ILE A 291 17.72 0.97 -5.35
CA ILE A 291 17.35 2.28 -5.90
C ILE A 291 15.83 2.48 -5.75
N LEU A 292 15.04 1.44 -6.05
CA LEU A 292 13.59 1.49 -5.85
C LEU A 292 13.20 1.58 -4.38
N GLU A 293 13.91 0.88 -3.49
CA GLU A 293 13.74 1.00 -2.03
C GLU A 293 13.95 2.43 -1.56
N ARG A 294 15.02 3.09 -2.01
CA ARG A 294 15.28 4.51 -1.70
C ARG A 294 14.15 5.42 -2.22
N LYS A 295 13.62 5.16 -3.42
CA LYS A 295 12.46 5.90 -3.93
C LYS A 295 11.20 5.73 -3.09
N LEU A 296 10.94 4.53 -2.57
CA LEU A 296 9.84 4.33 -1.61
C LEU A 296 10.06 5.13 -0.32
N VAL A 297 11.29 5.20 0.18
CA VAL A 297 11.64 6.00 1.36
C VAL A 297 11.47 7.50 1.09
N GLU A 298 11.89 8.00 -0.08
CA GLU A 298 11.65 9.38 -0.51
C GLU A 298 10.15 9.70 -0.61
N TRP A 299 9.29 8.71 -0.90
CA TRP A 299 7.82 8.85 -0.90
C TRP A 299 7.19 8.69 0.50
N GLY A 300 7.99 8.60 1.56
CA GLY A 300 7.53 8.55 2.95
C GLY A 300 7.30 7.14 3.50
N VAL A 301 7.71 6.09 2.79
CA VAL A 301 7.63 4.73 3.31
C VAL A 301 8.81 4.46 4.26
N ASN A 302 8.54 3.90 5.44
CA ASN A 302 9.60 3.47 6.38
C ASN A 302 10.58 2.49 5.69
N GLU A 303 11.89 2.67 5.89
CA GLU A 303 12.97 1.81 5.35
C GLU A 303 12.69 0.31 5.48
N ILE A 304 12.21 -0.16 6.64
CA ILE A 304 11.90 -1.57 6.88
C ILE A 304 10.77 -2.04 5.95
N ASN A 305 9.72 -1.23 5.81
CA ASN A 305 8.57 -1.56 4.98
C ASN A 305 8.90 -1.43 3.48
N SER A 306 9.70 -0.43 3.10
CA SER A 306 10.24 -0.27 1.74
C SER A 306 11.00 -1.53 1.32
N ARG A 307 11.87 -2.04 2.21
CA ARG A 307 12.61 -3.28 1.96
C ARG A 307 11.69 -4.49 1.85
N LYS A 308 10.71 -4.65 2.73
CA LYS A 308 9.75 -5.75 2.66
C LYS A 308 8.95 -5.76 1.36
N ILE A 309 8.42 -4.59 0.96
CA ILE A 309 7.74 -4.42 -0.33
C ILE A 309 8.69 -4.86 -1.44
N MET A 310 9.93 -4.37 -1.43
CA MET A 310 10.85 -4.62 -2.54
C MET A 310 11.34 -6.06 -2.62
N VAL A 311 11.57 -6.72 -1.48
CA VAL A 311 11.83 -8.17 -1.44
C VAL A 311 10.67 -8.95 -2.04
N LEU A 312 9.42 -8.63 -1.68
CA LEU A 312 8.24 -9.34 -2.19
C LEU A 312 8.00 -9.07 -3.68
N VAL A 313 8.11 -7.81 -4.10
CA VAL A 313 7.99 -7.42 -5.52
C VAL A 313 9.07 -8.11 -6.33
N TRP A 314 10.34 -8.02 -5.93
CA TRP A 314 11.45 -8.62 -6.67
C TRP A 314 11.33 -10.15 -6.74
N LYS A 315 10.97 -10.79 -5.63
CA LYS A 315 10.69 -12.23 -5.58
C LYS A 315 9.64 -12.64 -6.60
N ASN A 316 8.51 -11.94 -6.63
CA ASN A 316 7.42 -12.28 -7.52
C ASN A 316 7.72 -11.96 -8.99
N LEU A 317 8.51 -10.93 -9.28
CA LEU A 317 9.00 -10.68 -10.64
C LEU A 317 9.91 -11.83 -11.12
N LEU A 318 10.87 -12.25 -10.29
CA LEU A 318 11.76 -13.37 -10.61
C LEU A 318 10.99 -14.69 -10.79
N MET A 319 10.00 -14.97 -9.93
CA MET A 319 9.12 -16.14 -10.08
C MET A 319 8.30 -16.06 -11.36
N SER A 320 7.78 -14.87 -11.72
CA SER A 320 7.02 -14.68 -12.96
C SER A 320 7.85 -15.05 -14.18
N LEU A 321 9.13 -14.66 -14.23
CA LEU A 321 10.03 -14.99 -15.35
C LEU A 321 10.19 -16.50 -15.59
N GLY A 322 10.20 -17.30 -14.51
CA GLY A 322 10.35 -18.75 -14.55
C GLY A 322 9.09 -19.51 -14.98
N THR A 323 7.94 -18.85 -15.04
CA THR A 323 6.67 -19.51 -15.43
C THR A 323 6.38 -19.38 -16.92
N LYS A 324 5.60 -20.32 -17.47
CA LYS A 324 5.11 -20.27 -18.86
C LYS A 324 4.15 -19.08 -19.07
N THR A 325 3.29 -18.81 -18.09
CA THR A 325 2.29 -17.73 -18.13
C THR A 325 2.87 -16.34 -17.86
N LYS A 326 4.16 -16.25 -17.49
CA LYS A 326 4.84 -15.00 -17.10
C LYS A 326 4.18 -14.28 -15.92
N ILE A 327 3.62 -15.06 -15.00
CA ILE A 327 2.88 -14.58 -13.81
C ILE A 327 3.26 -15.44 -12.61
N SER A 328 3.56 -14.79 -11.49
CA SER A 328 3.90 -15.48 -10.24
C SER A 328 2.77 -16.41 -9.79
N PRO A 329 3.08 -17.65 -9.35
CA PRO A 329 2.11 -18.56 -8.74
C PRO A 329 1.32 -17.93 -7.58
N LEU A 330 1.94 -17.02 -6.82
CA LEU A 330 1.30 -16.30 -5.73
C LEU A 330 0.14 -15.44 -6.23
N ILE A 331 0.34 -14.74 -7.35
CA ILE A 331 -0.67 -13.88 -7.97
C ILE A 331 -1.81 -14.72 -8.53
N ILE A 332 -1.48 -15.85 -9.17
CA ILE A 332 -2.50 -16.81 -9.65
C ILE A 332 -3.34 -17.34 -8.48
N LYS A 333 -2.71 -17.59 -7.33
CA LYS A 333 -3.40 -18.02 -6.12
C LYS A 333 -4.35 -16.94 -5.57
N CYS A 334 -3.90 -15.68 -5.44
CA CYS A 334 -4.76 -14.56 -5.03
C CYS A 334 -5.97 -14.42 -5.97
N GLU A 335 -5.76 -14.52 -7.28
CA GLU A 335 -6.86 -14.45 -8.24
C GLU A 335 -7.83 -15.63 -8.13
N LYS A 336 -7.33 -16.85 -7.88
CA LYS A 336 -8.19 -18.02 -7.66
C LYS A 336 -9.04 -17.84 -6.40
N GLU A 337 -8.46 -17.32 -5.32
CA GLU A 337 -9.19 -17.02 -4.08
C GLU A 337 -10.30 -15.99 -4.33
N VAL A 338 -10.04 -14.92 -5.10
CA VAL A 338 -11.09 -13.96 -5.49
C VAL A 338 -12.18 -14.60 -6.34
N ARG A 339 -11.84 -15.44 -7.34
CA ARG A 339 -12.84 -16.13 -8.17
C ARG A 339 -13.72 -17.10 -7.38
N ASN A 340 -13.19 -17.63 -6.29
CA ASN A 340 -13.92 -18.50 -5.38
C ASN A 340 -14.76 -17.72 -4.36
N ASN A 341 -14.88 -16.39 -4.51
CA ASN A 341 -15.60 -15.49 -3.60
C ASN A 341 -15.11 -15.58 -2.14
N ASP A 342 -13.82 -15.81 -1.93
CA ASP A 342 -13.23 -15.81 -0.60
C ASP A 342 -13.27 -14.39 0.00
N THR A 343 -13.94 -14.26 1.15
CA THR A 343 -14.14 -12.98 1.86
C THR A 343 -12.81 -12.34 2.25
N ASP A 344 -11.78 -13.13 2.54
CA ASP A 344 -10.47 -12.61 2.97
C ASP A 344 -9.68 -12.00 1.81
N SER A 345 -10.07 -12.33 0.58
CA SER A 345 -9.49 -11.83 -0.66
C SER A 345 -10.18 -10.56 -1.19
N LEU A 346 -11.12 -9.98 -0.44
CA LEU A 346 -11.84 -8.75 -0.81
C LEU A 346 -10.90 -7.59 -1.15
N ASP A 347 -9.78 -7.45 -0.44
CA ASP A 347 -8.81 -6.41 -0.73
C ASP A 347 -8.10 -6.61 -2.07
N TYR A 348 -7.83 -7.85 -2.46
CA TYR A 348 -7.26 -8.14 -3.78
C TYR A 348 -8.31 -7.92 -4.88
N ALA A 349 -9.58 -8.24 -4.62
CA ALA A 349 -10.68 -7.91 -5.53
C ALA A 349 -10.80 -6.39 -5.74
N ASN A 350 -10.77 -5.60 -4.66
CA ASN A 350 -10.80 -4.15 -4.72
C ASN A 350 -9.59 -3.57 -5.48
N SER A 351 -8.40 -4.17 -5.32
CA SER A 351 -7.21 -3.75 -6.06
C SER A 351 -7.31 -4.07 -7.56
N CYS A 352 -7.97 -5.16 -7.93
CA CYS A 352 -8.32 -5.46 -9.33
C CYS A 352 -9.27 -4.41 -9.91
N VAL A 353 -10.30 -3.98 -9.17
CA VAL A 353 -11.22 -2.91 -9.62
C VAL A 353 -10.49 -1.58 -9.82
N ALA A 354 -9.62 -1.19 -8.88
CA ALA A 354 -8.83 0.04 -8.99
C ALA A 354 -7.91 0.04 -10.23
N ASN A 355 -7.38 -1.13 -10.61
CA ASN A 355 -6.58 -1.28 -11.84
C ASN A 355 -7.42 -1.04 -13.12
N VAL A 356 -8.66 -1.55 -13.18
CA VAL A 356 -9.53 -1.37 -14.35
C VAL A 356 -9.82 0.10 -14.63
N ASN A 357 -10.03 0.89 -13.57
CA ASN A 357 -10.26 2.33 -13.73
C ASN A 357 -9.03 3.03 -14.32
N PHE A 358 -7.83 2.60 -13.94
CA PHE A 358 -6.61 3.16 -14.50
C PHE A 358 -6.41 2.77 -15.97
N THR A 359 -6.65 1.52 -16.36
CA THR A 359 -6.49 1.09 -17.76
C THR A 359 -7.48 1.78 -18.69
N LYS A 360 -8.73 1.99 -18.25
CA LYS A 360 -9.73 2.78 -18.98
C LYS A 360 -9.31 4.25 -19.11
N PHE A 361 -8.78 4.86 -18.05
CA PHE A 361 -8.34 6.26 -18.07
C PHE A 361 -7.10 6.46 -18.97
N SER A 362 -6.17 5.50 -18.97
CA SER A 362 -5.03 5.54 -19.88
C SER A 362 -5.45 5.37 -21.34
N ASN A 363 -6.44 4.50 -21.63
CA ASN A 363 -6.91 4.29 -22.99
C ASN A 363 -7.68 5.51 -23.52
N SER A 364 -8.54 6.12 -22.70
CA SER A 364 -9.28 7.34 -23.09
C SER A 364 -8.34 8.52 -23.33
N ASN A 365 -7.33 8.74 -22.49
CA ASN A 365 -6.32 9.78 -22.73
C ASN A 365 -5.46 9.51 -23.97
N LEU A 366 -5.13 8.25 -24.26
CA LEU A 366 -4.40 7.88 -25.47
C LEU A 366 -5.25 8.09 -26.73
N ILE A 367 -6.56 7.78 -26.67
CA ILE A 367 -7.52 8.03 -27.74
C ILE A 367 -7.67 9.53 -27.96
N LEU A 368 -7.78 10.33 -26.90
CA LEU A 368 -7.88 11.79 -26.98
C LEU A 368 -6.60 12.41 -27.56
N GLN A 369 -5.43 11.91 -27.21
CA GLN A 369 -4.17 12.33 -27.83
C GLN A 369 -4.10 11.98 -29.32
N LYS A 370 -4.53 10.78 -29.71
CA LYS A 370 -4.60 10.38 -31.13
C LYS A 370 -5.61 11.22 -31.92
N GLN A 371 -6.75 11.56 -31.33
CA GLN A 371 -7.74 12.44 -31.96
C GLN A 371 -7.20 13.87 -32.12
N LYS A 372 -6.47 14.40 -31.14
CA LYS A 372 -5.80 15.72 -31.28
C LYS A 372 -4.71 15.72 -32.35
N GLN A 373 -4.03 14.60 -32.57
CA GLN A 373 -3.05 14.47 -33.67
C GLN A 373 -3.71 14.33 -35.05
N GLN A 374 -4.94 13.81 -35.13
CA GLN A 374 -5.69 13.68 -36.38
C GLN A 374 -6.48 14.95 -36.76
N GLN A 375 -6.69 15.88 -35.82
CA GLN A 375 -7.41 17.13 -36.05
C GLN A 375 -6.50 18.33 -36.33
N GLN A 376 -5.17 18.15 -36.39
CA GLN A 376 -4.35 19.19 -37.02
C GLN A 376 -4.56 19.11 -38.53
N PRO A 377 -5.16 20.14 -39.17
CA PRO A 377 -5.29 20.16 -40.61
C PRO A 377 -3.88 20.07 -41.19
N VAL A 378 -3.68 19.10 -42.09
CA VAL A 378 -2.49 18.99 -42.92
C VAL A 378 -2.37 20.32 -43.65
N GLN A 379 -1.52 21.21 -43.17
CA GLN A 379 -1.23 22.43 -43.90
C GLN A 379 -0.62 22.00 -45.24
N PRO A 380 -1.10 22.55 -46.37
CA PRO A 380 -0.57 22.21 -47.67
C PRO A 380 0.93 22.46 -47.66
N ALA A 381 1.68 21.45 -48.11
CA ALA A 381 3.14 21.45 -48.14
C ALA A 381 3.63 22.74 -48.83
N GLN A 382 4.12 23.68 -48.03
CA GLN A 382 4.85 24.81 -48.58
C GLN A 382 6.18 24.29 -49.16
N PRO A 383 6.60 24.78 -50.34
CA PRO A 383 7.86 24.35 -50.95
C PRO A 383 9.00 24.59 -49.96
N GLN A 384 9.78 23.53 -49.73
CA GLN A 384 10.92 23.55 -48.84
C GLN A 384 11.97 24.53 -49.38
N THR A 385 11.90 25.79 -48.96
CA THR A 385 13.05 26.68 -48.97
C THR A 385 14.05 26.14 -47.96
N ASN A 386 15.28 25.88 -48.41
CA ASN A 386 16.44 25.45 -47.64
C ASN A 386 16.51 26.14 -46.27
N GLN A 387 15.95 25.50 -45.24
CA GLN A 387 16.18 25.90 -43.85
C GLN A 387 17.59 25.42 -43.48
N SER A 388 18.52 26.37 -43.49
CA SER A 388 19.81 26.25 -42.84
C SER A 388 19.62 25.67 -41.44
N LYS A 389 20.46 24.70 -41.06
CA LYS A 389 20.53 24.13 -39.71
C LYS A 389 20.71 25.27 -38.69
N GLU A 390 19.61 25.82 -38.17
CA GLU A 390 19.67 26.80 -37.10
C GLU A 390 20.30 26.13 -35.88
N ASN A 391 21.29 26.80 -35.33
CA ASN A 391 22.05 26.36 -34.18
C ASN A 391 21.12 26.29 -32.97
N TRP A 392 20.97 25.10 -32.37
CA TRP A 392 20.08 24.88 -31.22
C TRP A 392 20.33 25.85 -30.04
N LYS A 393 21.55 26.41 -29.95
CA LYS A 393 21.91 27.42 -28.96
C LYS A 393 21.17 28.75 -29.19
N GLU A 394 20.90 29.10 -30.44
CA GLU A 394 20.20 30.32 -30.84
C GLU A 394 18.70 30.22 -30.53
N ILE A 395 18.13 29.03 -30.76
CA ILE A 395 16.74 28.70 -30.40
C ILE A 395 16.56 28.83 -28.88
N LYS A 396 17.48 28.25 -28.09
CA LYS A 396 17.47 28.34 -26.63
C LYS A 396 17.64 29.77 -26.11
N ARG A 397 18.38 30.62 -26.81
CA ARG A 397 18.55 32.04 -26.45
C ARG A 397 17.24 32.81 -26.68
N ARG A 398 16.59 32.60 -27.83
CA ARG A 398 15.29 33.22 -28.18
C ARG A 398 14.19 32.86 -27.17
N GLU A 399 14.10 31.60 -26.77
CA GLU A 399 13.16 31.15 -25.72
C GLU A 399 13.39 31.88 -24.38
N LEU A 400 14.65 32.13 -24.02
CA LEU A 400 15.01 32.84 -22.78
C LEU A 400 14.65 34.32 -22.85
N GLU A 401 14.86 34.96 -24.00
CA GLU A 401 14.50 36.35 -24.25
C GLU A 401 12.97 36.55 -24.24
N GLU A 402 12.19 35.63 -24.81
CA GLU A 402 10.72 35.67 -24.74
C GLU A 402 10.21 35.54 -23.30
N ILE A 403 10.80 34.65 -22.50
CA ILE A 403 10.44 34.51 -21.08
C ILE A 403 10.76 35.80 -20.33
N GLN A 404 11.92 36.41 -20.58
CA GLN A 404 12.28 37.68 -19.95
C GLN A 404 11.35 38.82 -20.36
N LEU A 405 10.97 38.92 -21.63
CA LEU A 405 10.00 39.91 -22.12
C LEU A 405 8.60 39.69 -21.52
N SER A 406 8.18 38.45 -21.34
CA SER A 406 6.90 38.12 -20.71
C SER A 406 6.85 38.50 -19.23
N LEU A 407 8.00 38.42 -18.54
CA LEU A 407 8.14 38.82 -17.13
C LEU A 407 8.25 40.34 -16.96
N PHE A 408 8.67 41.07 -17.99
CA PHE A 408 8.78 42.53 -17.96
C PHE A 408 7.46 43.24 -18.27
N ASN A 409 6.52 42.55 -18.92
CA ASN A 409 5.21 43.07 -19.31
C ASN A 409 4.09 42.68 -18.31
N GLN A 410 4.43 42.09 -17.17
CA GLN A 410 3.56 41.90 -15.99
C GLN A 410 4.00 42.86 -14.89
#